data_AF-A0A9P1CKL1-F1
#
_entry.id   AF-A0A9P1CKL1-F1
#
_cell.length_a   1.000
_cell.length_b   1.000
_cell.length_c   1.000
_cell.angle_alpha   90.00
_cell.angle_beta   90.00
_cell.angle_gamma   90.00
#
_symmetry.space_group_name_H-M   'P 1'
#
loop_
_entity.id
_entity.type
_entity.pdbx_description
1 polymer ?
#
loop_
_entity_poly.entity_id
_entity_poly.type
_entity_poly.pdbx_seq_one_letter_code
_entity_poly.pdbx_strand_id
1 'polypeptide(L)'
;MAARHCRSSHVPARRTGTFATFATSLLTLAVLRGLGLSAFLGASGGDADPSTIRPLTGRRLLLQESALAGTAALWALQPEEAEAFRQDRIFNAKQTLVPKIRKYYQKLEGLRDDLILQVELEAGNRVDFRARPAEWWSGIDSKFDGYLVSPGVLDARYGCTPYTVQSGGVALVARGICSFAQKVQMAQAAGAKSIIVFDEKMSKAPLEQQNKTGRVISKGIATYQAGDALSGAATVPVEKGMTIMSFPAEVGKPEVDGAMIPRQNGTSVFDALQNGLKPKVLDVKRAKFEDGIERFIKKDLPKLMTAMEGYSLIQRVSKADMSEPIVAQLKADRLEFEQAVKSRDYGEIRRTFKNWNDHLDPEIGTWELTESF
;
A
#
# COMPACT_ATOMS: atom_id res chain seq x y z
N MET A 1 7.98 -3.79 -54.66
CA MET A 1 9.42 -3.45 -54.65
C MET A 1 9.69 -2.55 -53.46
N ALA A 2 10.60 -2.99 -52.56
CA ALA A 2 11.32 -2.27 -51.50
C ALA A 2 11.33 -3.09 -50.19
N ALA A 3 12.21 -4.11 -50.16
CA ALA A 3 12.55 -4.85 -48.95
C ALA A 3 13.63 -4.08 -48.18
N ARG A 4 13.39 -3.80 -46.88
CA ARG A 4 14.37 -3.17 -45.99
C ARG A 4 15.20 -4.24 -45.28
N HIS A 5 16.51 -4.04 -45.32
CA HIS A 5 17.55 -4.87 -44.73
C HIS A 5 17.56 -4.85 -43.20
N CYS A 6 17.62 -6.04 -42.59
CA CYS A 6 18.09 -6.24 -41.22
C CYS A 6 19.63 -6.18 -41.20
N ARG A 7 20.22 -5.29 -40.39
CA ARG A 7 21.63 -5.35 -40.01
C ARG A 7 21.74 -5.96 -38.61
N SER A 8 22.40 -7.11 -38.55
CA SER A 8 22.88 -7.77 -37.34
C SER A 8 24.18 -7.09 -36.90
N SER A 9 24.22 -6.56 -35.67
CA SER A 9 25.43 -6.04 -35.03
C SER A 9 26.05 -7.12 -34.15
N HIS A 10 27.20 -7.63 -34.59
CA HIS A 10 28.09 -8.49 -33.81
C HIS A 10 28.65 -7.75 -32.59
N VAL A 11 28.47 -8.31 -31.41
CA VAL A 11 29.16 -7.92 -30.17
C VAL A 11 30.49 -8.66 -30.09
N PRO A 12 31.64 -7.98 -29.98
CA PRO A 12 32.92 -8.65 -29.77
C PRO A 12 33.08 -9.09 -28.31
N ALA A 13 33.44 -10.37 -28.14
CA ALA A 13 33.80 -10.99 -26.88
C ALA A 13 34.98 -10.27 -26.22
N ARG A 14 34.79 -9.80 -24.98
CA ARG A 14 35.83 -9.13 -24.20
C ARG A 14 36.56 -10.15 -23.29
N ARG A 15 37.88 -10.07 -23.40
CA ARG A 15 38.96 -10.87 -22.82
C ARG A 15 38.77 -11.30 -21.36
N THR A 16 39.15 -12.55 -21.13
CA THR A 16 39.52 -13.16 -19.85
C THR A 16 40.71 -12.43 -19.22
N GLY A 17 40.47 -11.85 -18.04
CA GLY A 17 41.48 -11.27 -17.17
C GLY A 17 41.90 -12.27 -16.10
N THR A 18 43.20 -12.49 -16.05
CA THR A 18 44.04 -13.24 -15.10
C THR A 18 43.60 -13.23 -13.63
N PHE A 19 43.60 -14.44 -13.05
CA PHE A 19 43.60 -14.71 -11.61
C PHE A 19 44.79 -14.00 -10.93
N ALA A 20 44.49 -13.12 -9.97
CA ALA A 20 45.44 -12.63 -8.99
C ALA A 20 45.20 -13.36 -7.66
N THR A 21 46.22 -14.05 -7.20
CA THR A 21 46.28 -14.85 -5.98
C THR A 21 46.20 -13.95 -4.75
N PHE A 22 45.11 -14.05 -3.97
CA PHE A 22 45.01 -13.39 -2.67
C PHE A 22 45.81 -14.16 -1.62
N ALA A 23 46.98 -13.63 -1.27
CA ALA A 23 47.69 -13.95 -0.03
C ALA A 23 47.68 -12.69 0.85
N THR A 24 46.70 -12.56 1.73
CA THR A 24 46.71 -11.57 2.82
C THR A 24 45.72 -12.01 3.89
N SER A 25 46.17 -12.97 4.70
CA SER A 25 45.48 -13.39 5.92
C SER A 25 46.55 -13.61 6.98
N LEU A 26 46.98 -12.53 7.65
CA LEU A 26 47.74 -12.60 8.91
C LEU A 26 48.00 -11.26 9.61
N LEU A 27 47.58 -10.11 9.07
CA LEU A 27 47.92 -8.79 9.67
C LEU A 27 46.83 -8.11 10.52
N THR A 28 45.67 -8.73 10.73
CA THR A 28 44.54 -8.09 11.45
C THR A 28 44.49 -8.40 12.95
N LEU A 29 45.34 -9.31 13.47
CA LEU A 29 45.38 -9.65 14.90
C LEU A 29 46.39 -8.82 15.72
N ALA A 30 47.27 -8.04 15.07
CA ALA A 30 48.31 -7.28 15.76
C ALA A 30 47.86 -5.87 16.23
N VAL A 31 46.88 -5.25 15.57
CA VAL A 31 46.47 -3.88 15.90
C VAL A 31 45.52 -3.81 17.11
N LEU A 32 44.79 -4.89 17.41
CA LEU A 32 43.92 -4.98 18.60
C LEU A 32 44.66 -5.27 19.92
N ARG A 33 45.97 -5.55 19.89
CA ARG A 33 46.79 -5.70 21.10
C ARG A 33 47.48 -4.39 21.54
N GLY A 34 47.46 -3.34 20.72
CA GLY A 34 48.22 -2.11 20.94
C GLY A 34 47.49 -0.97 21.67
N LEU A 35 46.17 -1.04 21.82
CA LEU A 35 45.38 0.02 22.45
C LEU A 35 44.72 -0.48 23.75
N GLY A 36 45.47 -0.33 24.84
CA GLY A 36 44.99 0.02 26.18
C GLY A 36 43.74 -0.70 26.72
N LEU A 37 43.90 -1.96 27.15
CA LEU A 37 42.90 -2.68 27.96
C LEU A 37 43.34 -2.78 29.44
N SER A 38 44.05 -1.77 29.94
CA SER A 38 44.65 -1.76 31.28
C SER A 38 43.97 -0.82 32.29
N ALA A 39 42.86 -0.17 31.92
CA ALA A 39 42.24 0.85 32.76
C ALA A 39 40.81 0.46 33.19
N PHE A 40 40.63 -0.68 33.87
CA PHE A 40 39.45 -0.90 34.72
C PHE A 40 39.63 -2.04 35.75
N LEU A 41 40.77 -2.07 36.44
CA LEU A 41 40.89 -2.78 37.73
C LEU A 41 40.86 -1.73 38.84
N GLY A 42 39.68 -1.17 39.06
CA GLY A 42 39.41 -0.32 40.21
C GLY A 42 39.42 -1.16 41.49
N ALA A 43 40.48 -1.03 42.27
CA ALA A 43 40.50 -1.40 43.67
C ALA A 43 39.45 -0.56 44.41
N SER A 44 38.34 -1.18 44.79
CA SER A 44 37.43 -0.64 45.80
C SER A 44 37.50 -1.58 47.00
N GLY A 45 38.21 -1.13 48.04
CA GLY A 45 38.07 -1.68 49.38
C GLY A 45 36.77 -1.17 49.95
N GLY A 46 35.82 -2.06 50.16
CA GLY A 46 34.54 -1.78 50.77
C GLY A 46 33.78 -3.09 50.95
N ASP A 47 33.69 -3.54 52.20
CA ASP A 47 32.96 -4.73 52.63
C ASP A 47 31.48 -4.60 52.23
N ALA A 48 31.13 -5.15 51.07
CA ALA A 48 29.75 -5.34 50.65
C ALA A 48 29.51 -6.83 50.41
N ASP A 49 28.48 -7.34 51.09
CA ASP A 49 28.01 -8.72 51.12
C ASP A 49 27.93 -9.36 49.70
N PRO A 50 28.69 -10.44 49.42
CA PRO A 50 28.86 -11.00 48.09
C PRO A 50 27.71 -11.93 47.63
N SER A 51 26.56 -11.98 48.31
CA SER A 51 25.60 -13.08 48.11
C SER A 51 24.44 -12.86 47.11
N THR A 52 24.30 -11.71 46.43
CA THR A 52 23.12 -11.50 45.54
C THR A 52 23.32 -10.81 44.18
N ILE A 53 24.55 -10.51 43.73
CA ILE A 53 24.76 -9.93 42.39
C ILE A 53 25.09 -11.04 41.39
N ARG A 54 24.10 -11.47 40.60
CA ARG A 54 24.28 -12.40 39.47
C ARG A 54 25.22 -11.77 38.41
N PRO A 55 26.44 -12.30 38.17
CA PRO A 55 27.43 -11.68 37.27
C PRO A 55 27.15 -11.84 35.76
N LEU A 56 25.98 -12.35 35.36
CA LEU A 56 25.69 -12.71 33.97
C LEU A 56 25.45 -11.49 33.06
N THR A 57 25.20 -10.31 33.62
CA THR A 57 24.92 -9.09 32.86
C THR A 57 26.19 -8.47 32.27
N GLY A 58 27.31 -8.48 33.00
CA GLY A 58 28.55 -7.82 32.58
C GLY A 58 29.20 -8.45 31.36
N ARG A 59 29.32 -9.79 31.32
CA ARG A 59 29.93 -10.50 30.18
C ARG A 59 29.13 -10.36 28.89
N ARG A 60 27.80 -10.34 28.98
CA ARG A 60 26.92 -10.15 27.82
C ARG A 60 27.01 -8.72 27.28
N LEU A 61 27.05 -7.73 28.16
CA LEU A 61 27.23 -6.33 27.78
C LEU A 61 28.57 -6.13 27.07
N LEU A 62 29.65 -6.69 27.64
CA LEU A 62 31.01 -6.55 27.10
C LEU A 62 31.16 -7.26 25.74
N LEU A 63 30.57 -8.45 25.56
CA LEU A 63 30.52 -9.13 24.26
C LEU A 63 29.69 -8.34 23.23
N GLN A 64 28.61 -7.71 23.67
CA GLN A 64 27.79 -6.86 22.81
C GLN A 64 28.59 -5.62 22.39
N GLU A 65 29.21 -4.89 23.31
CA GLU A 65 30.08 -3.74 23.02
C GLU A 65 31.27 -4.10 22.12
N SER A 66 31.91 -5.25 22.35
CA SER A 66 33.01 -5.74 21.51
C SER A 66 32.54 -6.03 20.08
N ALA A 67 31.37 -6.65 19.93
CA ALA A 67 30.78 -6.92 18.63
C ALA A 67 30.40 -5.62 17.91
N LEU A 68 29.86 -4.63 18.64
CA LEU A 68 29.50 -3.31 18.12
C LEU A 68 30.74 -2.58 17.59
N ALA A 69 31.82 -2.53 18.38
CA ALA A 69 33.08 -1.92 17.99
C ALA A 69 33.71 -2.64 16.78
N GLY A 70 33.65 -3.97 16.74
CA GLY A 70 34.12 -4.78 15.61
C GLY A 70 33.35 -4.47 14.33
N THR A 71 32.02 -4.35 14.40
CA THR A 71 31.23 -3.93 13.23
C THR A 71 31.55 -2.50 12.81
N ALA A 72 31.62 -1.54 13.73
CA ALA A 72 31.95 -0.16 13.36
C ALA A 72 33.34 -0.04 12.70
N ALA A 73 34.33 -0.79 13.21
CA ALA A 73 35.67 -0.84 12.61
C ALA A 73 35.65 -1.49 11.22
N LEU A 74 34.90 -2.58 11.02
CA LEU A 74 34.80 -3.24 9.71
C LEU A 74 34.14 -2.32 8.67
N TRP A 75 33.14 -1.54 9.10
CA TRP A 75 32.48 -0.54 8.27
C TRP A 75 33.41 0.62 7.88
N ALA A 76 34.29 1.05 8.79
CA ALA A 76 35.29 2.06 8.51
C ALA A 76 36.42 1.56 7.58
N LEU A 77 36.76 0.27 7.67
CA LEU A 77 37.86 -0.33 6.90
C LEU A 77 37.44 -0.79 5.50
N GLN A 78 36.19 -1.25 5.32
CA GLN A 78 35.68 -1.82 4.08
C GLN A 78 34.25 -1.30 3.79
N PRO A 79 34.11 -0.01 3.42
CA PRO A 79 32.80 0.61 3.23
C PRO A 79 31.97 -0.06 2.14
N GLU A 80 32.59 -0.57 1.07
CA GLU A 80 31.90 -1.25 -0.02
C GLU A 80 31.29 -2.60 0.42
N GLU A 81 32.01 -3.39 1.20
CA GLU A 81 31.52 -4.68 1.73
C GLU A 81 30.41 -4.46 2.77
N ALA A 82 30.55 -3.41 3.58
CA ALA A 82 29.55 -3.01 4.56
C ALA A 82 28.25 -2.56 3.89
N GLU A 83 28.34 -1.76 2.83
CA GLU A 83 27.19 -1.37 2.04
C GLU A 83 26.55 -2.59 1.35
N ALA A 84 27.32 -3.46 0.71
CA ALA A 84 26.79 -4.69 0.10
C ALA A 84 26.02 -5.56 1.13
N PHE A 85 26.54 -5.67 2.36
CA PHE A 85 25.85 -6.36 3.45
C PHE A 85 24.56 -5.64 3.90
N ARG A 86 24.54 -4.30 3.89
CA ARG A 86 23.33 -3.50 4.13
C ARG A 86 22.27 -3.78 3.08
N GLN A 87 22.67 -3.77 1.81
CA GLN A 87 21.78 -4.02 0.68
C GLN A 87 21.18 -5.43 0.74
N ASP A 88 21.99 -6.45 1.02
CA ASP A 88 21.51 -7.83 1.19
C ASP A 88 20.51 -7.96 2.35
N ARG A 89 20.78 -7.32 3.49
CA ARG A 89 19.83 -7.28 4.62
C ARG A 89 18.49 -6.66 4.22
N ILE A 90 18.52 -5.50 3.56
CA ILE A 90 17.30 -4.79 3.14
C ILE A 90 16.55 -5.62 2.11
N PHE A 91 17.25 -6.26 1.16
CA PHE A 91 16.65 -7.14 0.16
C PHE A 91 15.95 -8.34 0.82
N ASN A 92 16.62 -9.03 1.75
CA ASN A 92 16.04 -10.16 2.48
C ASN A 92 14.85 -9.73 3.36
N ALA A 93 14.93 -8.55 3.97
CA ALA A 93 13.82 -7.96 4.70
C ALA A 93 12.65 -7.60 3.79
N LYS A 94 12.93 -7.09 2.59
CA LYS A 94 11.93 -6.75 1.58
C LYS A 94 11.10 -7.97 1.22
N GLN A 95 11.75 -9.11 0.98
CA GLN A 95 11.07 -10.38 0.67
C GLN A 95 10.21 -10.93 1.81
N THR A 96 10.53 -10.63 3.07
CA THR A 96 9.88 -11.24 4.25
C THR A 96 8.87 -10.35 4.96
N LEU A 97 9.12 -9.05 5.02
CA LEU A 97 8.32 -8.06 5.75
C LEU A 97 7.37 -7.29 4.84
N VAL A 98 7.79 -6.90 3.63
CA VAL A 98 6.92 -6.13 2.72
C VAL A 98 5.64 -6.89 2.36
N PRO A 99 5.64 -8.20 2.06
CA PRO A 99 4.39 -8.93 1.86
C PRO A 99 3.46 -8.90 3.08
N LYS A 100 4.00 -8.88 4.30
CA LYS A 100 3.20 -8.78 5.53
C LYS A 100 2.62 -7.38 5.68
N ILE A 101 3.44 -6.34 5.51
CA ILE A 101 3.02 -4.94 5.57
C ILE A 101 1.92 -4.71 4.52
N ARG A 102 2.19 -5.10 3.27
CA ARG A 102 1.25 -5.04 2.14
C ARG A 102 -0.07 -5.73 2.47
N LYS A 103 -0.04 -6.96 2.98
CA LYS A 103 -1.26 -7.71 3.34
C LYS A 103 -2.12 -6.98 4.37
N TYR A 104 -1.52 -6.42 5.42
CA TYR A 104 -2.28 -5.70 6.45
C TYR A 104 -2.73 -4.32 5.97
N TYR A 105 -1.89 -3.61 5.22
CA TYR A 105 -2.25 -2.34 4.62
C TYR A 105 -3.39 -2.49 3.61
N GLN A 106 -3.36 -3.51 2.74
CA GLN A 106 -4.48 -3.85 1.85
C GLN A 106 -5.77 -4.18 2.61
N LYS A 107 -5.65 -4.87 3.76
CA LYS A 107 -6.80 -5.12 4.62
C LYS A 107 -7.36 -3.81 5.18
N LEU A 108 -6.52 -2.87 5.58
CA LEU A 108 -6.91 -1.55 6.04
C LEU A 108 -7.55 -0.72 4.91
N GLU A 109 -6.98 -0.72 3.71
CA GLU A 109 -7.55 -0.03 2.55
C GLU A 109 -8.85 -0.67 2.07
N GLY A 110 -8.99 -1.99 2.19
CA GLY A 110 -10.23 -2.70 1.92
C GLY A 110 -11.33 -2.43 2.94
N LEU A 111 -10.98 -1.82 4.09
CA LEU A 111 -11.94 -1.30 5.06
C LEU A 111 -12.38 0.13 4.77
N ARG A 112 -11.88 0.77 3.68
CA ARG A 112 -12.33 2.10 3.27
C ARG A 112 -13.85 2.19 3.30
N ASP A 113 -14.33 3.38 3.63
CA ASP A 113 -15.74 3.76 3.55
C ASP A 113 -16.24 3.50 2.13
N ASP A 114 -16.77 2.29 1.89
CA ASP A 114 -17.66 2.08 0.77
C ASP A 114 -18.78 3.13 0.93
N LEU A 115 -19.03 3.87 -0.13
CA LEU A 115 -20.11 4.83 -0.17
C LEU A 115 -21.41 4.07 -0.40
N ILE A 116 -22.48 4.62 0.12
CA ILE A 116 -23.85 4.23 -0.22
C ILE A 116 -24.45 5.46 -0.89
N LEU A 117 -24.53 5.40 -2.22
CA LEU A 117 -25.16 6.44 -3.01
C LEU A 117 -26.66 6.20 -2.98
N GLN A 118 -27.43 7.12 -2.39
CA GLN A 118 -28.88 7.07 -2.46
C GLN A 118 -29.30 7.66 -3.81
N VAL A 119 -29.71 6.81 -4.73
CA VAL A 119 -30.09 7.19 -6.09
C VAL A 119 -31.60 7.14 -6.25
N GLU A 120 -32.18 8.22 -6.75
CA GLU A 120 -33.56 8.25 -7.23
C GLU A 120 -33.56 7.90 -8.72
N LEU A 121 -34.05 6.71 -9.09
CA LEU A 121 -34.12 6.27 -10.49
C LEU A 121 -35.32 6.87 -11.24
N GLU A 122 -36.43 6.96 -10.52
CA GLU A 122 -37.70 7.54 -10.94
C GLU A 122 -38.24 8.34 -9.74
N ALA A 123 -39.06 9.38 -9.98
CA ALA A 123 -39.58 10.22 -8.92
C ALA A 123 -40.24 9.39 -7.79
N GLY A 124 -39.67 9.45 -6.58
CA GLY A 124 -40.14 8.68 -5.42
C GLY A 124 -39.56 7.28 -5.27
N ASN A 125 -38.86 6.72 -6.27
CA ASN A 125 -38.21 5.41 -6.20
C ASN A 125 -36.72 5.56 -5.85
N ARG A 126 -36.40 5.39 -4.57
CA ARG A 126 -35.04 5.51 -4.03
C ARG A 126 -34.40 4.15 -3.84
N VAL A 127 -33.17 4.01 -4.33
CA VAL A 127 -32.37 2.81 -4.19
C VAL A 127 -30.99 3.18 -3.66
N ASP A 128 -30.48 2.42 -2.72
CA ASP A 128 -29.17 2.62 -2.13
C ASP A 128 -28.14 1.75 -2.88
N PHE A 129 -27.21 2.38 -3.60
CA PHE A 129 -26.14 1.70 -4.32
C PHE A 129 -24.85 1.72 -3.52
N ARG A 130 -24.25 0.55 -3.30
CA ARG A 130 -22.87 0.50 -2.82
C ARG A 130 -21.95 1.03 -3.91
N ALA A 131 -21.01 1.89 -3.54
CA ALA A 131 -19.99 2.42 -4.41
C ALA A 131 -18.64 2.41 -3.69
N ARG A 132 -17.57 2.23 -4.45
CA ARG A 132 -16.21 2.31 -3.94
C ARG A 132 -15.59 3.63 -4.38
N PRO A 133 -15.19 4.53 -3.46
CA PRO A 133 -14.57 5.78 -3.87
C PRO A 133 -13.24 5.52 -4.59
N ALA A 134 -12.92 6.37 -5.55
CA ALA A 134 -11.64 6.37 -6.25
C ALA A 134 -10.49 6.63 -5.29
N GLU A 135 -9.28 6.24 -5.69
CA GLU A 135 -8.09 6.49 -4.89
C GLU A 135 -7.89 8.00 -4.67
N TRP A 136 -8.17 8.82 -5.68
CA TRP A 136 -8.02 10.28 -5.60
C TRP A 136 -9.23 11.01 -5.00
N TRP A 137 -10.24 10.30 -4.47
CA TRP A 137 -11.42 10.95 -3.90
C TRP A 137 -11.04 12.00 -2.84
N SER A 138 -11.68 13.17 -2.86
CA SER A 138 -11.37 14.26 -1.94
C SER A 138 -11.96 14.09 -0.53
N GLY A 139 -12.89 13.15 -0.37
CA GLY A 139 -13.66 12.97 0.87
C GLY A 139 -14.88 13.90 0.95
N ILE A 140 -15.19 14.66 -0.10
CA ILE A 140 -16.35 15.55 -0.12
C ILE A 140 -17.54 14.79 -0.73
N ASP A 141 -18.43 14.32 0.13
CA ASP A 141 -19.60 13.49 -0.22
C ASP A 141 -20.53 14.21 -1.22
N SER A 142 -20.75 15.51 -1.00
CA SER A 142 -21.65 16.32 -1.84
C SER A 142 -21.20 16.48 -3.29
N LYS A 143 -19.97 16.09 -3.65
CA LYS A 143 -19.51 16.08 -5.05
C LYS A 143 -20.24 15.05 -5.91
N PHE A 144 -20.83 14.02 -5.31
CA PHE A 144 -21.62 13.03 -6.02
C PHE A 144 -23.10 13.39 -6.13
N ASP A 145 -23.58 14.45 -5.48
CA ASP A 145 -24.97 14.87 -5.58
C ASP A 145 -25.24 15.51 -6.95
N GLY A 146 -26.31 15.07 -7.61
CA GLY A 146 -26.73 15.63 -8.90
C GLY A 146 -27.33 14.61 -9.86
N TYR A 147 -27.75 15.09 -11.01
CA TYR A 147 -28.27 14.26 -12.08
C TYR A 147 -27.15 13.41 -12.69
N LEU A 148 -27.45 12.13 -12.88
CA LEU A 148 -26.58 11.19 -13.57
C LEU A 148 -26.76 11.39 -15.07
N VAL A 149 -25.66 11.64 -15.77
CA VAL A 149 -25.64 11.83 -17.22
C VAL A 149 -24.76 10.75 -17.82
N SER A 150 -25.33 9.92 -18.69
CA SER A 150 -24.57 8.96 -19.48
C SER A 150 -24.23 9.56 -20.84
N PRO A 151 -22.96 9.51 -21.27
CA PRO A 151 -22.56 9.93 -22.60
C PRO A 151 -23.09 8.97 -23.69
N GLY A 152 -24.31 9.19 -24.17
CA GLY A 152 -24.86 8.67 -25.43
C GLY A 152 -24.85 7.15 -25.69
N VAL A 153 -25.26 6.78 -26.91
CA VAL A 153 -25.31 5.40 -27.41
C VAL A 153 -24.06 5.18 -28.28
N LEU A 154 -23.16 4.23 -27.93
CA LEU A 154 -21.85 3.85 -28.55
C LEU A 154 -20.62 4.19 -27.67
N ASP A 155 -19.43 4.34 -28.28
CA ASP A 155 -18.11 4.50 -27.62
C ASP A 155 -18.08 5.61 -26.56
N ALA A 156 -18.93 6.62 -26.73
CA ALA A 156 -19.15 7.68 -25.77
C ALA A 156 -19.51 7.13 -24.38
N ARG A 157 -20.26 6.02 -24.28
CA ARG A 157 -20.68 5.40 -23.01
C ARG A 157 -19.50 4.97 -22.13
N TYR A 158 -18.34 4.71 -22.75
CA TYR A 158 -17.11 4.38 -22.05
C TYR A 158 -16.34 5.61 -21.58
N GLY A 159 -16.78 6.82 -21.94
CA GLY A 159 -16.09 8.07 -21.62
C GLY A 159 -14.69 8.16 -22.25
N CYS A 160 -14.48 7.50 -23.39
CA CYS A 160 -13.19 7.50 -24.09
C CYS A 160 -13.08 8.60 -25.15
N THR A 161 -14.22 9.12 -25.61
CA THR A 161 -14.33 10.23 -26.54
C THR A 161 -14.94 11.45 -25.83
N PRO A 162 -14.76 12.68 -26.35
CA PRO A 162 -15.37 13.87 -25.77
C PRO A 162 -16.90 13.77 -25.71
N TYR A 163 -17.49 14.24 -24.60
CA TYR A 163 -18.93 14.34 -24.38
C TYR A 163 -19.26 15.59 -23.57
N THR A 164 -20.55 15.85 -23.37
CA THR A 164 -21.03 16.96 -22.54
C THR A 164 -21.80 16.44 -21.35
N VAL A 165 -21.62 17.09 -20.21
CA VAL A 165 -22.44 16.90 -19.01
C VAL A 165 -23.05 18.24 -18.68
N GLN A 166 -24.31 18.26 -18.26
CA GLN A 166 -24.89 19.49 -17.76
C GLN A 166 -24.04 20.00 -16.59
N SER A 167 -23.74 21.31 -16.55
CA SER A 167 -22.91 21.88 -15.50
C SER A 167 -23.39 21.46 -14.10
N GLY A 168 -22.47 20.90 -13.30
CA GLY A 168 -22.77 20.36 -11.97
C GLY A 168 -23.35 18.93 -11.95
N GLY A 169 -23.50 18.28 -13.10
CA GLY A 169 -23.93 16.89 -13.21
C GLY A 169 -22.83 15.88 -12.88
N VAL A 170 -23.24 14.62 -12.75
CA VAL A 170 -22.38 13.47 -12.45
C VAL A 170 -22.28 12.60 -13.69
N ALA A 171 -21.06 12.42 -14.21
CA ALA A 171 -20.83 11.57 -15.37
C ALA A 171 -20.98 10.09 -14.98
N LEU A 172 -21.87 9.34 -15.64
CA LEU A 172 -21.97 7.90 -15.49
C LEU A 172 -21.31 7.23 -16.71
N VAL A 173 -20.24 6.46 -16.51
CA VAL A 173 -19.51 5.81 -17.60
C VAL A 173 -19.27 4.32 -17.35
N ALA A 174 -19.25 3.53 -18.41
CA ALA A 174 -18.91 2.12 -18.35
C ALA A 174 -17.38 1.91 -18.25
N ARG A 175 -16.97 0.91 -17.48
CA ARG A 175 -15.58 0.40 -17.47
C ARG A 175 -15.28 -0.31 -18.79
N GLY A 176 -14.09 -0.06 -19.34
CA GLY A 176 -13.61 -0.70 -20.58
C GLY A 176 -13.06 0.30 -21.59
N ILE A 177 -12.53 -0.22 -22.69
CA ILE A 177 -11.91 0.47 -23.84
C ILE A 177 -10.67 1.32 -23.49
N CYS A 178 -10.81 2.30 -22.59
CA CYS A 178 -9.75 3.21 -22.16
C CYS A 178 -9.47 3.13 -20.65
N SER A 179 -8.37 3.76 -20.22
CA SER A 179 -7.95 3.85 -18.82
C SER A 179 -8.90 4.72 -17.98
N PHE A 180 -8.89 4.55 -16.66
CA PHE A 180 -9.63 5.44 -15.75
C PHE A 180 -9.16 6.90 -15.87
N ALA A 181 -7.87 7.11 -16.10
CA ALA A 181 -7.32 8.45 -16.26
C ALA A 181 -7.94 9.20 -17.44
N GLN A 182 -8.06 8.52 -18.60
CA GLN A 182 -8.71 9.10 -19.77
C GLN A 182 -10.19 9.40 -19.50
N LYS A 183 -10.92 8.50 -18.81
CA LYS A 183 -12.34 8.73 -18.45
C LYS A 183 -12.53 9.97 -17.59
N VAL A 184 -11.66 10.16 -16.60
CA VAL A 184 -11.69 11.31 -15.70
C VAL A 184 -11.36 12.60 -16.44
N GLN A 185 -10.35 12.58 -17.32
CA GLN A 185 -10.03 13.73 -18.18
C GLN A 185 -11.21 14.13 -19.06
N MET A 186 -11.89 13.15 -19.68
CA MET A 186 -13.09 13.43 -20.48
C MET A 186 -14.25 13.95 -19.63
N ALA A 187 -14.45 13.42 -18.42
CA ALA A 187 -15.48 13.90 -17.48
C ALA A 187 -15.21 15.35 -17.04
N GLN A 188 -13.96 15.67 -16.74
CA GLN A 188 -13.54 17.03 -16.38
C GLN A 188 -13.75 18.00 -17.55
N ALA A 189 -13.33 17.61 -18.76
CA ALA A 189 -13.55 18.40 -19.97
C ALA A 189 -15.05 18.58 -20.29
N ALA A 190 -15.88 17.61 -19.92
CA ALA A 190 -17.34 17.67 -20.07
C ALA A 190 -18.04 18.55 -19.03
N GLY A 191 -17.31 19.09 -18.03
CA GLY A 191 -17.86 19.92 -16.97
C GLY A 191 -18.54 19.14 -15.83
N ALA A 192 -18.23 17.85 -15.69
CA ALA A 192 -18.77 17.01 -14.63
C ALA A 192 -18.16 17.38 -13.27
N LYS A 193 -18.98 17.33 -12.21
CA LYS A 193 -18.54 17.55 -10.82
C LYS A 193 -17.84 16.30 -10.25
N SER A 194 -18.34 15.14 -10.64
CA SER A 194 -17.81 13.82 -10.28
C SER A 194 -18.09 12.82 -11.39
N ILE A 195 -17.41 11.68 -11.33
CA ILE A 195 -17.57 10.55 -12.24
C ILE A 195 -17.93 9.29 -11.46
N ILE A 196 -18.96 8.59 -11.90
CA ILE A 196 -19.31 7.25 -11.44
C ILE A 196 -19.02 6.27 -12.57
N VAL A 197 -18.12 5.33 -12.31
CA VAL A 197 -17.79 4.26 -13.24
C VAL A 197 -18.54 3.01 -12.82
N PHE A 198 -19.14 2.27 -13.74
CA PHE A 198 -19.70 0.95 -13.44
C PHE A 198 -18.99 -0.14 -14.22
N ASP A 199 -18.83 -1.32 -13.61
CA ASP A 199 -18.23 -2.44 -14.33
C ASP A 199 -19.16 -2.92 -15.45
N GLU A 200 -18.60 -3.27 -16.61
CA GLU A 200 -19.34 -3.89 -17.70
C GLU A 200 -19.12 -5.42 -17.73
N LYS A 201 -17.97 -5.90 -17.28
CA LYS A 201 -17.65 -7.33 -17.28
C LYS A 201 -18.10 -7.95 -15.96
N MET A 202 -19.11 -8.83 -16.01
CA MET A 202 -19.20 -9.87 -14.99
C MET A 202 -17.88 -10.64 -15.05
N SER A 203 -17.16 -10.74 -13.95
CA SER A 203 -16.03 -11.68 -13.86
C SER A 203 -16.51 -13.03 -14.40
N LYS A 204 -15.90 -13.56 -15.46
CA LYS A 204 -16.28 -14.87 -16.02
C LYS A 204 -15.95 -16.03 -15.08
N ALA A 205 -15.32 -15.76 -13.93
CA ALA A 205 -15.08 -16.79 -12.95
C ALA A 205 -16.45 -17.35 -12.45
N PRO A 206 -16.59 -18.67 -12.28
CA PRO A 206 -17.74 -19.27 -11.60
C PRO A 206 -18.05 -18.55 -10.29
N LEU A 207 -19.32 -18.45 -9.88
CA LEU A 207 -19.71 -17.75 -8.65
C LEU A 207 -18.92 -18.25 -7.42
N GLU A 208 -18.57 -19.54 -7.40
CA GLU A 208 -17.71 -20.18 -6.38
C GLU A 208 -16.24 -19.72 -6.43
N GLN A 209 -15.72 -19.34 -7.60
CA GLN A 209 -14.35 -18.83 -7.79
C GLN A 209 -14.28 -17.30 -7.67
N GLN A 210 -15.36 -16.56 -7.95
CA GLN A 210 -15.42 -15.12 -7.69
C GLN A 210 -15.32 -14.78 -6.20
N ASN A 211 -15.77 -15.70 -5.31
CA ASN A 211 -15.51 -15.62 -3.86
C ASN A 211 -14.02 -15.82 -3.50
N LYS A 212 -13.21 -16.34 -4.42
CA LYS A 212 -11.79 -16.63 -4.22
C LYS A 212 -10.87 -15.59 -4.88
N THR A 213 -11.29 -14.96 -5.98
CA THR A 213 -10.43 -14.05 -6.77
C THR A 213 -10.46 -12.57 -6.38
N GLY A 214 -11.27 -12.17 -5.39
CA GLY A 214 -11.13 -10.90 -4.67
C GLY A 214 -10.56 -11.05 -3.24
N ARG A 215 -10.27 -12.29 -2.81
CA ARG A 215 -9.61 -12.56 -1.54
C ARG A 215 -8.12 -12.66 -1.79
N VAL A 216 -7.36 -11.69 -1.31
CA VAL A 216 -5.98 -11.97 -0.89
C VAL A 216 -6.08 -13.13 0.10
N ILE A 217 -5.62 -14.31 -0.31
CA ILE A 217 -5.74 -15.55 0.47
C ILE A 217 -4.95 -15.37 1.77
N SER A 218 -5.64 -14.93 2.82
CA SER A 218 -5.28 -15.32 4.17
C SER A 218 -6.01 -16.64 4.43
N LYS A 219 -5.26 -17.72 4.60
CA LYS A 219 -5.71 -19.11 4.81
C LYS A 219 -6.56 -19.34 6.09
N GLY A 220 -7.35 -18.35 6.56
CA GLY A 220 -8.06 -18.41 7.86
C GLY A 220 -9.54 -17.99 7.87
N ILE A 221 -10.17 -17.65 6.73
CA ILE A 221 -11.57 -17.18 6.68
C ILE A 221 -12.52 -18.19 5.98
N ALA A 222 -12.06 -19.42 5.75
CA ALA A 222 -12.92 -20.48 5.20
C ALA A 222 -13.93 -21.02 6.24
N THR A 223 -13.62 -20.92 7.53
CA THR A 223 -14.46 -21.44 8.62
C THR A 223 -15.62 -20.52 9.01
N TYR A 224 -15.53 -19.21 8.77
CA TYR A 224 -16.61 -18.27 9.10
C TYR A 224 -17.79 -18.35 8.13
N GLN A 225 -17.53 -18.53 6.82
CA GLN A 225 -18.60 -18.61 5.81
C GLN A 225 -19.38 -19.94 5.88
N ALA A 226 -18.76 -21.01 6.35
CA ALA A 226 -19.47 -22.26 6.62
C ALA A 226 -20.40 -22.16 7.84
N GLY A 227 -20.05 -21.33 8.84
CA GLY A 227 -20.90 -21.06 10.01
C GLY A 227 -22.09 -20.15 9.70
N ASP A 228 -21.88 -19.10 8.90
CA ASP A 228 -22.95 -18.15 8.53
C ASP A 228 -23.97 -18.75 7.54
N ALA A 229 -23.56 -19.68 6.67
CA ALA A 229 -24.49 -20.39 5.78
C ALA A 229 -25.44 -21.34 6.54
N LEU A 230 -25.06 -21.75 7.76
CA LEU A 230 -25.86 -22.61 8.65
C LEU A 230 -26.73 -21.82 9.64
N SER A 231 -26.50 -20.51 9.82
CA SER A 231 -27.19 -19.68 10.82
C SER A 231 -28.48 -19.02 10.32
N GLY A 232 -28.85 -19.18 9.04
CA GLY A 232 -30.09 -18.63 8.48
C GLY A 232 -30.13 -17.09 8.41
N ALA A 233 -29.02 -16.40 8.71
CA ALA A 233 -28.92 -14.98 8.51
C ALA A 233 -28.87 -14.71 7.00
N ALA A 234 -29.89 -14.03 6.47
CA ALA A 234 -29.91 -13.56 5.09
C ALA A 234 -28.72 -12.61 4.86
N THR A 235 -27.60 -13.16 4.40
CA THR A 235 -26.44 -12.35 4.02
C THR A 235 -26.85 -11.55 2.79
N VAL A 236 -27.00 -10.23 2.96
CA VAL A 236 -27.05 -9.30 1.83
C VAL A 236 -25.88 -9.68 0.91
N PRO A 237 -26.11 -10.02 -0.37
CA PRO A 237 -25.06 -10.43 -1.27
C PRO A 237 -23.94 -9.39 -1.24
N VAL A 238 -22.73 -9.79 -0.89
CA VAL A 238 -21.56 -8.91 -1.04
C VAL A 238 -21.43 -8.66 -2.53
N GLU A 239 -21.88 -7.50 -2.99
CA GLU A 239 -21.85 -7.09 -4.39
C GLU A 239 -20.39 -7.09 -4.86
N LYS A 240 -20.01 -8.13 -5.60
CA LYS A 240 -18.66 -8.30 -6.15
C LYS A 240 -18.54 -7.49 -7.44
N GLY A 241 -17.33 -7.00 -7.73
CA GLY A 241 -17.01 -6.37 -9.01
C GLY A 241 -16.60 -4.90 -8.96
N MET A 242 -16.48 -4.28 -7.78
CA MET A 242 -15.94 -2.94 -7.65
C MET A 242 -14.41 -2.99 -7.50
N THR A 243 -13.67 -2.45 -8.48
CA THR A 243 -12.22 -2.24 -8.41
C THR A 243 -11.93 -0.84 -7.87
N ILE A 244 -10.82 -0.66 -7.16
CA ILE A 244 -10.36 0.68 -6.77
C ILE A 244 -9.84 1.36 -8.04
N MET A 245 -10.37 2.54 -8.36
CA MET A 245 -9.87 3.33 -9.47
C MET A 245 -8.60 4.06 -9.01
N SER A 246 -7.48 3.82 -9.69
CA SER A 246 -6.20 4.52 -9.48
C SER A 246 -5.90 5.46 -10.65
N PHE A 247 -5.12 6.52 -10.36
CA PHE A 247 -4.71 7.52 -11.34
C PHE A 247 -3.17 7.55 -11.38
N PRO A 248 -2.52 7.59 -12.56
CA PRO A 248 -1.07 7.63 -12.66
C PRO A 248 -0.51 8.84 -11.92
N ALA A 249 0.54 8.65 -11.12
CA ALA A 249 1.14 9.71 -10.31
C ALA A 249 1.66 10.90 -11.15
N GLU A 250 2.13 10.62 -12.38
CA GLU A 250 2.72 11.60 -13.30
C GLU A 250 1.73 12.67 -13.77
N VAL A 251 0.44 12.37 -13.79
CA VAL A 251 -0.60 13.25 -14.36
C VAL A 251 -1.18 14.20 -13.29
N GLY A 252 -0.79 14.04 -12.03
CA GLY A 252 -1.32 14.82 -10.91
C GLY A 252 -2.73 14.38 -10.49
N LYS A 253 -3.19 14.84 -9.33
CA LYS A 253 -4.52 14.50 -8.80
C LYS A 253 -5.60 15.20 -9.64
N PRO A 254 -6.61 14.49 -10.18
CA PRO A 254 -7.69 15.14 -10.93
C PRO A 254 -8.62 15.94 -10.00
N GLU A 255 -9.25 16.98 -10.53
CA GLU A 255 -10.21 17.83 -9.80
C GLU A 255 -11.56 17.12 -9.58
N VAL A 256 -11.90 16.21 -10.50
CA VAL A 256 -13.14 15.43 -10.52
C VAL A 256 -13.01 14.22 -9.62
N ASP A 257 -13.90 14.14 -8.63
CA ASP A 257 -13.97 13.00 -7.72
C ASP A 257 -14.59 11.80 -8.42
N GLY A 258 -14.11 10.59 -8.08
CA GLY A 258 -14.56 9.35 -8.70
C GLY A 258 -15.15 8.36 -7.70
N ALA A 259 -16.14 7.58 -8.12
CA ALA A 259 -16.55 6.36 -7.43
C ALA A 259 -16.88 5.26 -8.45
N MET A 260 -16.79 4.00 -8.02
CA MET A 260 -17.15 2.86 -8.84
C MET A 260 -18.34 2.11 -8.24
N ILE A 261 -19.37 1.83 -9.02
CA ILE A 261 -20.53 1.01 -8.61
C ILE A 261 -20.51 -0.36 -9.29
N PRO A 262 -21.20 -1.37 -8.72
CA PRO A 262 -21.38 -2.66 -9.36
C PRO A 262 -22.12 -2.54 -10.70
N ARG A 263 -21.90 -3.52 -11.58
CA ARG A 263 -22.57 -3.60 -12.88
C ARG A 263 -24.08 -3.50 -12.78
N GLN A 264 -24.71 -4.26 -11.87
CA GLN A 264 -26.16 -4.33 -11.72
C GLN A 264 -26.76 -2.94 -11.48
N ASN A 265 -26.15 -2.20 -10.55
CA ASN A 265 -26.56 -0.84 -10.21
C ASN A 265 -26.32 0.10 -11.40
N GLY A 266 -25.14 0.06 -12.04
CA GLY A 266 -24.85 0.87 -13.22
C GLY A 266 -25.76 0.61 -14.42
N THR A 267 -26.10 -0.67 -14.68
CA THR A 267 -27.06 -1.06 -15.72
C THR A 267 -28.45 -0.53 -15.40
N SER A 268 -28.91 -0.61 -14.14
CA SER A 268 -30.23 -0.05 -13.77
C SER A 268 -30.36 1.46 -14.01
N VAL A 269 -29.29 2.22 -13.72
CA VAL A 269 -29.25 3.66 -14.02
C VAL A 269 -29.21 3.92 -15.52
N PHE A 270 -28.41 3.15 -16.25
CA PHE A 270 -28.31 3.28 -17.70
C PHE A 270 -29.65 2.97 -18.39
N ASP A 271 -30.34 1.92 -17.99
CA ASP A 271 -31.66 1.56 -18.51
C ASP A 271 -32.70 2.63 -18.19
N ALA A 272 -32.66 3.21 -16.98
CA ALA A 272 -33.52 4.34 -16.62
C ALA A 272 -33.27 5.55 -17.55
N LEU A 273 -32.01 5.87 -17.84
CA LEU A 273 -31.65 6.94 -18.79
C LEU A 273 -32.14 6.67 -20.22
N GLN A 274 -32.02 5.43 -20.71
CA GLN A 274 -32.53 5.04 -22.04
C GLN A 274 -34.05 5.15 -22.14
N ASN A 275 -34.76 4.94 -21.02
CA ASN A 275 -36.20 5.11 -20.92
C ASN A 275 -36.64 6.58 -20.72
N GLY A 276 -35.70 7.54 -20.82
CA GLY A 276 -35.98 8.97 -20.70
C GLY A 276 -36.16 9.47 -19.25
N LEU A 277 -35.86 8.63 -18.25
CA LEU A 277 -35.85 9.03 -16.85
C LEU A 277 -34.61 9.90 -16.55
N LYS A 278 -34.67 10.64 -15.45
CA LYS A 278 -33.61 11.54 -15.00
C LYS A 278 -33.08 11.11 -13.63
N PRO A 279 -32.36 9.99 -13.56
CA PRO A 279 -31.84 9.50 -12.29
C PRO A 279 -30.90 10.53 -11.67
N LYS A 280 -30.93 10.64 -10.33
CA LYS A 280 -30.07 11.55 -9.58
C LYS A 280 -29.59 10.92 -8.29
N VAL A 281 -28.37 11.25 -7.90
CA VAL A 281 -27.86 10.97 -6.56
C VAL A 281 -28.41 12.06 -5.63
N LEU A 282 -29.13 11.63 -4.60
CA LEU A 282 -29.74 12.52 -3.61
C LEU A 282 -28.81 12.79 -2.42
N ASP A 283 -28.10 11.75 -2.00
CA ASP A 283 -27.29 11.75 -0.79
C ASP A 283 -26.20 10.67 -0.91
N VAL A 284 -25.10 10.88 -0.20
CA VAL A 284 -24.02 9.92 -0.07
C VAL A 284 -23.81 9.62 1.40
N LYS A 285 -24.15 8.39 1.78
CA LYS A 285 -23.90 7.89 3.12
C LYS A 285 -22.58 7.14 3.12
N ARG A 286 -21.80 7.30 4.17
CA ARG A 286 -20.64 6.44 4.41
C ARG A 286 -21.13 5.14 5.03
N ALA A 287 -20.79 4.00 4.43
CA ALA A 287 -21.02 2.73 5.07
C ALA A 287 -20.18 2.71 6.35
N LYS A 288 -20.84 2.90 7.49
CA LYS A 288 -20.19 2.78 8.79
C LYS A 288 -19.73 1.33 8.97
N PHE A 289 -18.47 1.06 8.68
CA PHE A 289 -17.80 -0.18 9.11
C PHE A 289 -17.45 -0.08 10.59
N GLU A 290 -18.46 0.09 11.46
CA GLU A 290 -18.26 0.16 12.92
C GLU A 290 -17.47 -1.08 13.43
N ASP A 291 -17.70 -2.26 12.85
CA ASP A 291 -16.99 -3.48 13.28
C ASP A 291 -15.62 -3.71 12.61
N GLY A 292 -15.41 -3.16 11.41
CA GLY A 292 -14.28 -3.53 10.56
C GLY A 292 -12.97 -2.91 11.01
N ILE A 293 -12.96 -1.57 11.12
CA ILE A 293 -11.78 -0.81 11.50
C ILE A 293 -11.42 -1.00 12.96
N GLU A 294 -12.40 -1.13 13.86
CA GLU A 294 -12.15 -1.41 15.27
C GLU A 294 -11.48 -2.78 15.47
N ARG A 295 -11.98 -3.80 14.76
CA ARG A 295 -11.34 -5.11 14.73
C ARG A 295 -9.92 -5.05 14.17
N PHE A 296 -9.69 -4.24 13.13
CA PHE A 296 -8.36 -4.03 12.57
C PHE A 296 -7.42 -3.37 13.58
N ILE A 297 -7.84 -2.25 14.18
CA ILE A 297 -7.09 -1.52 15.23
C ILE A 297 -6.72 -2.48 16.37
N LYS A 298 -7.65 -3.35 16.81
CA LYS A 298 -7.42 -4.27 17.91
C LYS A 298 -6.52 -5.46 17.54
N LYS A 299 -6.68 -6.07 16.36
CA LYS A 299 -6.07 -7.37 16.03
C LYS A 299 -4.93 -7.31 15.04
N ASP A 300 -4.97 -6.39 14.08
CA ASP A 300 -4.10 -6.38 12.91
C ASP A 300 -3.14 -5.20 12.91
N LEU A 301 -3.54 -4.04 13.43
CA LEU A 301 -2.68 -2.86 13.56
C LEU A 301 -1.39 -3.16 14.36
N PRO A 302 -1.39 -3.87 15.52
CA PRO A 302 -0.15 -4.20 16.22
C PRO A 302 0.81 -5.06 15.37
N LYS A 303 0.27 -5.95 14.53
CA LYS A 303 1.06 -6.81 13.65
C LYS A 303 1.66 -6.03 12.48
N LEU A 304 0.90 -5.08 11.94
CA LEU A 304 1.39 -4.12 10.95
C LEU A 304 2.49 -3.24 11.55
N MET A 305 2.29 -2.69 12.75
CA MET A 305 3.28 -1.85 13.45
C MET A 305 4.57 -2.61 13.75
N THR A 306 4.47 -3.88 14.14
CA THR A 306 5.64 -4.75 14.37
C THR A 306 6.41 -5.02 13.08
N ALA A 307 5.70 -5.26 11.97
CA ALA A 307 6.34 -5.50 10.67
C ALA A 307 7.01 -4.22 10.12
N MET A 308 6.35 -3.07 10.23
CA MET A 308 6.91 -1.77 9.86
C MET A 308 8.15 -1.43 10.70
N GLU A 309 8.08 -1.61 12.03
CA GLU A 309 9.24 -1.40 12.92
C GLU A 309 10.42 -2.30 12.58
N GLY A 310 10.16 -3.59 12.36
CA GLY A 310 11.20 -4.52 11.92
C GLY A 310 11.84 -4.10 10.60
N TYR A 311 11.05 -3.55 9.67
CA TYR A 311 11.57 -3.09 8.39
C TYR A 311 12.38 -1.79 8.54
N SER A 312 11.89 -0.83 9.32
CA SER A 312 12.58 0.43 9.62
C SER A 312 13.91 0.21 10.33
N LEU A 313 13.98 -0.73 11.29
CA LEU A 313 15.22 -1.08 11.98
C LEU A 313 16.25 -1.74 11.06
N ILE A 314 15.84 -2.29 9.91
CA ILE A 314 16.76 -2.89 8.94
C ILE A 314 17.36 -1.83 8.00
N GLN A 315 16.72 -0.67 7.85
CA GLN A 315 17.22 0.46 7.05
C GLN A 315 18.50 1.07 7.62
N ARG A 316 18.79 0.85 8.90
CA ARG A 316 20.01 1.34 9.54
C ARG A 316 21.27 0.86 8.82
N VAL A 317 22.20 1.79 8.68
CA VAL A 317 23.53 1.59 8.13
C VAL A 317 24.26 0.64 9.09
N SER A 318 24.59 1.10 10.28
CA SER A 318 25.22 0.31 11.32
C SER A 318 24.21 -0.44 12.19
N LYS A 319 24.47 -1.71 12.50
CA LYS A 319 23.71 -2.43 13.54
C LYS A 319 23.91 -1.80 14.94
N ALA A 320 24.97 -1.03 15.11
CA ALA A 320 25.40 -0.52 16.39
C ALA A 320 24.84 0.86 16.73
N ASP A 321 24.53 1.65 15.70
CA ASP A 321 24.07 3.01 15.88
C ASP A 321 22.55 3.05 15.90
N MET A 322 21.98 3.06 17.11
CA MET A 322 20.55 3.26 17.33
C MET A 322 20.15 4.74 17.30
N SER A 323 21.12 5.65 17.21
CA SER A 323 20.93 7.10 17.08
C SER A 323 20.93 7.58 15.64
N GLU A 324 20.95 6.68 14.65
CA GLU A 324 20.86 7.05 13.25
C GLU A 324 19.59 7.87 12.98
N PRO A 325 19.72 9.09 12.39
CA PRO A 325 18.59 9.97 12.13
C PRO A 325 17.45 9.31 11.36
N ILE A 326 17.77 8.40 10.43
CA ILE A 326 16.77 7.67 9.63
C ILE A 326 15.88 6.77 10.49
N VAL A 327 16.42 6.11 11.51
CA VAL A 327 15.63 5.24 12.40
C VAL A 327 14.70 6.07 13.27
N ALA A 328 15.17 7.22 13.74
CA ALA A 328 14.35 8.16 14.50
C ALA A 328 13.20 8.71 13.65
N GLN A 329 13.47 9.11 12.41
CA GLN A 329 12.45 9.58 11.47
C GLN A 329 11.42 8.50 11.15
N LEU A 330 11.85 7.30 10.76
CA LEU A 330 10.94 6.19 10.44
C LEU A 330 10.09 5.76 11.64
N LYS A 331 10.64 5.86 12.86
CA LYS A 331 9.88 5.61 14.09
C LYS A 331 8.81 6.68 14.31
N ALA A 332 9.11 7.95 14.03
CA ALA A 332 8.14 9.03 14.09
C ALA A 332 7.03 8.84 13.05
N ASP A 333 7.37 8.60 11.78
CA ASP A 333 6.38 8.39 10.71
C ASP A 333 5.46 7.20 11.00
N ARG A 334 6.02 6.11 11.55
CA ARG A 334 5.23 4.94 11.98
C ARG A 334 4.24 5.30 13.08
N LEU A 335 4.65 6.12 14.07
CA LEU A 335 3.75 6.57 15.14
C LEU A 335 2.65 7.48 14.58
N GLU A 336 2.99 8.40 13.67
CA GLU A 336 2.00 9.23 12.96
C GLU A 336 0.99 8.37 12.20
N PHE A 337 1.47 7.34 11.48
CA PHE A 337 0.62 6.37 10.80
C PHE A 337 -0.28 5.63 11.79
N GLU A 338 0.23 5.16 12.93
CA GLU A 338 -0.57 4.51 13.95
C GLU A 338 -1.70 5.42 14.46
N GLN A 339 -1.41 6.71 14.70
CA GLN A 339 -2.41 7.68 15.14
C GLN A 339 -3.44 7.95 14.05
N ALA A 340 -3.03 8.05 12.79
CA ALA A 340 -3.95 8.19 11.66
C ALA A 340 -4.90 6.99 11.54
N VAL A 341 -4.40 5.76 11.76
CA VAL A 341 -5.28 4.57 11.78
C VAL A 341 -6.27 4.63 12.93
N LYS A 342 -5.85 5.09 14.11
CA LYS A 342 -6.73 5.22 15.28
C LYS A 342 -7.76 6.34 15.13
N SER A 343 -7.41 7.43 14.43
CA SER A 343 -8.34 8.54 14.13
C SER A 343 -9.37 8.17 13.05
N ARG A 344 -9.17 7.06 12.33
CA ARG A 344 -10.03 6.58 11.24
C ARG A 344 -10.04 7.53 10.03
N ASP A 345 -9.03 8.41 9.92
CA ASP A 345 -8.89 9.33 8.80
C ASP A 345 -8.09 8.68 7.67
N TYR A 346 -8.77 8.18 6.64
CA TYR A 346 -8.14 7.52 5.50
C TYR A 346 -7.23 8.43 4.67
N GLY A 347 -7.47 9.75 4.66
CA GLY A 347 -6.59 10.72 4.02
C GLY A 347 -5.24 10.75 4.73
N GLU A 348 -5.30 10.87 6.05
CA GLU A 348 -4.11 10.84 6.92
C GLU A 348 -3.40 9.50 6.91
N ILE A 349 -4.12 8.38 6.93
CA ILE A 349 -3.55 7.02 6.86
C ILE A 349 -2.68 6.88 5.62
N ARG A 350 -3.15 7.31 4.45
CA ARG A 350 -2.36 7.25 3.21
C ARG A 350 -1.16 8.16 3.26
N ARG A 351 -1.36 9.41 3.69
CA ARG A 351 -0.31 10.43 3.74
C ARG A 351 0.85 9.96 4.62
N THR A 352 0.54 9.55 5.84
CA THR A 352 1.53 9.07 6.82
C THR A 352 2.19 7.76 6.39
N PHE A 353 1.45 6.83 5.76
CA PHE A 353 2.05 5.62 5.18
C PHE A 353 3.02 5.95 4.03
N LYS A 354 2.63 6.90 3.16
CA LYS A 354 3.46 7.36 2.06
C LYS A 354 4.73 8.02 2.60
N ASN A 355 4.63 8.92 3.58
CA ASN A 355 5.79 9.55 4.23
C ASN A 355 6.76 8.51 4.78
N TRP A 356 6.24 7.52 5.52
CA TRP A 356 7.04 6.42 6.03
C TRP A 356 7.74 5.63 4.90
N ASN A 357 7.04 5.37 3.78
CA ASN A 357 7.60 4.66 2.64
C ASN A 357 8.64 5.49 1.87
N ASP A 358 8.41 6.80 1.71
CA ASP A 358 9.30 7.74 1.02
C ASP A 358 10.61 7.96 1.78
N HIS A 359 10.58 7.83 3.12
CA HIS A 359 11.78 7.92 3.98
C HIS A 359 12.56 6.61 4.10
N LEU A 360 12.11 5.52 3.46
CA LEU A 360 12.93 4.32 3.32
C LEU A 360 14.09 4.57 2.35
N ASP A 361 15.07 3.68 2.34
CA ASP A 361 16.15 3.75 1.36
C ASP A 361 15.58 3.80 -0.08
N PRO A 362 15.89 4.85 -0.87
CA PRO A 362 15.24 5.07 -2.15
C PRO A 362 15.61 4.01 -3.20
N GLU A 363 16.80 3.42 -3.12
CA GLU A 363 17.30 2.48 -4.13
C GLU A 363 16.74 1.07 -3.92
N ILE A 364 16.64 0.64 -2.66
CA ILE A 364 16.34 -0.76 -2.31
C ILE A 364 15.22 -0.92 -1.30
N GLY A 365 14.98 0.09 -0.47
CA GLY A 365 14.02 0.07 0.63
C GLY A 365 12.60 0.43 0.20
N THR A 366 12.45 1.41 -0.69
CA THR A 366 11.13 1.80 -1.19
C THR A 366 10.46 0.66 -1.94
N TRP A 367 9.14 0.62 -1.89
CA TRP A 367 8.36 -0.14 -2.84
C TRP A 367 7.32 0.74 -3.50
N GLU A 368 7.10 0.47 -4.78
CA GLU A 368 5.99 1.06 -5.50
C GLU A 368 4.68 0.52 -4.92
N LEU A 369 3.87 1.43 -4.42
CA LEU A 369 2.45 1.15 -4.21
C LEU A 369 1.78 0.78 -5.54
N THR A 370 2.29 1.27 -6.68
CA THR A 370 1.72 1.14 -8.02
C THR A 370 1.96 -0.20 -8.72
N GLU A 371 2.86 -1.07 -8.26
CA GLU A 371 3.09 -2.38 -8.89
C GLU A 371 1.92 -3.34 -8.64
N SER A 372 0.87 -3.16 -9.46
CA SER A 372 -0.35 -3.95 -9.58
C SER A 372 -1.16 -4.14 -8.29
N PHE A 373 -1.92 -3.09 -7.94
CA PHE A 373 -3.21 -3.24 -7.28
C PHE A 373 -4.30 -3.69 -8.27
#